data_AF-A0A957E1V9-F1
#
_entry.id   AF-A0A957E1V9-F1
#
_cell.length_a   1.000
_cell.length_b   1.000
_cell.length_c   1.000
_cell.angle_alpha   90.00
_cell.angle_beta   90.00
_cell.angle_gamma   90.00
#
_symmetry.space_group_name_H-M   'P 1'
#
loop_
_entity.id
_entity.type
_entity.pdbx_description
1 polymer ?
#
loop_
_entity_poly.entity_id
_entity_poly.type
_entity_poly.pdbx_seq_one_letter_code
_entity_poly.pdbx_strand_id
1 'polypeptide(L)'
;VTVFIDSIQHTVPAGGIVTLTPGESITLEPYCYHAFWGAKENVLVGEVSTVNDDNTDNRFYSEIGRFPEIEEDEPPLYLLVGDYRNYVQL
;
A
#
# COMPACT_ATOMS: atom_id res chain seq x y z
N VAL A 1 18.88 -4.46 6.95
CA VAL A 1 18.09 -3.40 6.29
C VAL A 1 17.92 -2.28 7.28
N THR A 2 18.10 -1.04 6.85
CA THR A 2 17.92 0.14 7.71
C THR A 2 16.55 0.74 7.41
N VAL A 3 15.78 1.05 8.45
CA VAL A 3 14.47 1.71 8.37
C VAL A 3 14.37 2.79 9.45
N PHE A 4 13.41 3.69 9.32
CA PHE A 4 13.11 4.69 10.35
C PHE A 4 11.74 4.42 10.93
N ILE A 5 11.65 4.28 12.25
CA ILE A 5 10.39 4.18 13.00
C ILE A 5 10.26 5.46 13.81
N ASP A 6 9.23 6.26 13.52
CA ASP A 6 9.04 7.59 14.12
C ASP A 6 10.32 8.46 14.11
N SER A 7 11.01 8.46 12.95
CA SER A 7 12.30 9.15 12.73
C SER A 7 13.52 8.57 13.46
N ILE A 8 13.36 7.50 14.25
CA ILE A 8 14.47 6.80 14.91
C ILE A 8 15.00 5.71 13.97
N GLN A 9 16.31 5.66 13.76
CA GLN A 9 16.94 4.67 12.89
C GLN A 9 16.99 3.30 13.56
N HIS A 10 16.52 2.27 12.86
CA HIS A 10 16.61 0.87 13.27
C HIS A 10 17.28 0.01 12.19
N THR A 11 18.11 -0.94 12.61
CA THR A 11 18.68 -1.97 11.72
C THR A 11 18.01 -3.31 12.03
N VAL A 12 17.36 -3.89 11.03
CA VAL A 12 16.69 -5.20 11.12
C VAL A 12 17.34 -6.21 10.16
N PRO A 13 17.22 -7.54 10.43
CA PRO A 13 17.61 -8.56 9.47
C PRO A 13 16.91 -8.38 8.11
N ALA A 14 17.52 -8.87 7.03
CA ALA A 14 16.84 -8.92 5.74
C ALA A 14 15.60 -9.82 5.84
N GLY A 15 14.45 -9.32 5.36
CA GLY A 15 13.15 -10.00 5.53
C GLY A 15 12.65 -10.02 6.99
N GLY A 16 13.25 -9.24 7.89
CA GLY A 16 12.82 -9.12 9.28
C GLY A 16 11.43 -8.46 9.39
N ILE A 17 10.71 -8.81 10.46
CA ILE A 17 9.38 -8.25 10.76
C ILE A 17 9.54 -7.09 11.73
N VAL A 18 8.92 -5.96 11.41
CA VAL A 18 8.73 -4.81 12.30
C VAL A 18 7.26 -4.78 12.72
N THR A 19 6.99 -4.66 14.03
CA THR A 19 5.63 -4.50 14.55
C THR A 19 5.42 -3.04 14.92
N LEU A 20 4.39 -2.41 14.34
CA LEU A 20 3.95 -1.07 14.72
C LEU A 20 2.72 -1.17 15.63
N THR A 21 2.73 -0.39 16.70
CA THR A 21 1.60 -0.17 17.61
C THR A 21 0.82 1.08 17.21
N PRO A 22 -0.43 1.25 17.67
CA PRO A 22 -1.22 2.43 17.32
C PRO A 22 -0.48 3.74 17.64
N GLY A 23 -0.26 4.56 16.62
CA GLY A 23 0.45 5.84 16.72
C GLY A 23 1.87 5.83 16.15
N GLU A 24 2.46 4.64 15.92
CA GLU A 24 3.79 4.52 15.31
C GLU A 24 3.71 4.51 13.78
N SER A 25 4.78 4.99 13.14
CA SER A 25 4.95 5.04 11.70
C SER A 25 6.31 4.49 11.28
N ILE A 26 6.38 3.94 10.06
CA ILE A 26 7.63 3.50 9.44
C ILE A 26 7.85 4.20 8.12
N THR A 27 9.07 4.69 7.88
CA THR A 27 9.47 5.25 6.58
C THR A 27 10.04 4.14 5.70
N LEU A 28 9.42 3.92 4.55
CA LEU A 28 9.86 2.97 3.54
C LEU A 28 10.43 3.74 2.35
N GLU A 29 11.75 3.69 2.18
CA GLU A 29 12.42 4.34 1.06
C GLU A 29 12.17 3.59 -0.26
N PRO A 30 12.27 4.27 -1.42
CA PRO A 30 12.17 3.61 -2.72
C PRO A 30 13.07 2.39 -2.83
N TYR A 31 12.57 1.35 -3.50
CA TYR A 31 13.25 0.06 -3.71
C TYR A 31 13.40 -0.82 -2.45
N CYS A 32 12.84 -0.42 -1.30
CA CYS A 32 12.72 -1.29 -0.14
C CYS A 32 11.49 -2.19 -0.27
N TYR A 33 11.68 -3.50 -0.46
CA TYR A 33 10.58 -4.45 -0.42
C TYR A 33 9.89 -4.46 0.94
N HIS A 34 8.56 -4.48 0.92
CA HIS A 34 7.74 -4.49 2.12
C HIS A 34 6.44 -5.26 1.88
N ALA A 35 5.91 -5.82 2.96
CA ALA A 35 4.59 -6.42 3.05
C ALA A 35 4.06 -6.14 4.45
N PHE A 36 2.76 -5.93 4.59
CA PHE A 36 2.12 -5.61 5.87
C PHE A 36 0.78 -6.33 6.00
N TRP A 37 0.36 -6.55 7.24
CA TRP A 37 -0.90 -7.22 7.58
C TRP A 37 -1.34 -6.82 8.99
N GLY A 38 -2.65 -6.91 9.28
CA GLY A 38 -3.16 -6.81 10.64
C GLY A 38 -2.77 -8.06 11.43
N ALA A 39 -1.89 -7.93 12.42
CA ALA A 39 -1.31 -9.09 13.11
C ALA A 39 -2.31 -9.85 13.99
N LYS A 40 -3.31 -9.17 14.55
CA LYS A 40 -4.29 -9.75 15.50
C LYS A 40 -5.72 -9.32 15.23
N GLU A 41 -5.90 -8.11 14.72
CA GLU A 41 -7.19 -7.46 14.54
C GLU A 41 -7.14 -6.55 13.31
N ASN A 42 -8.28 -5.95 12.98
CA ASN A 42 -8.37 -4.96 11.92
C ASN A 42 -7.53 -3.73 12.29
N VAL A 43 -6.73 -3.26 11.35
CA VAL A 43 -5.85 -2.09 11.51
C VAL A 43 -6.28 -1.01 10.53
N LEU A 44 -6.42 0.22 11.04
CA LEU A 44 -6.50 1.40 10.19
C LEU A 44 -5.09 1.85 9.83
N VAL A 45 -4.76 1.87 8.54
CA VAL A 45 -3.45 2.27 8.03
C VAL A 45 -3.57 3.65 7.37
N GLY A 46 -2.68 4.56 7.74
CA GLY A 46 -2.49 5.84 7.05
C GLY A 46 -1.21 5.82 6.24
N GLU A 47 -1.26 6.32 5.01
CA GLU A 47 -0.09 6.55 4.17
C GLU A 47 0.10 8.05 3.96
N VAL A 48 1.33 8.53 4.18
CA VAL A 48 1.77 9.85 3.76
C VAL A 48 3.03 9.64 2.93
N SER A 49 2.93 9.95 1.65
CA SER A 49 3.98 9.69 0.66
C SER A 49 4.21 10.91 -0.23
N THR A 50 5.14 10.77 -1.18
CA THR A 50 5.22 11.67 -2.33
C THR A 50 4.00 11.45 -3.24
N VAL A 51 4.07 11.86 -4.51
CA VAL A 51 3.02 11.50 -5.47
C VAL A 51 2.95 9.98 -5.61
N ASN A 52 1.76 9.42 -5.50
CA ASN A 52 1.45 8.02 -5.80
C ASN A 52 1.04 7.87 -7.28
N ASP A 53 1.59 6.87 -7.97
CA ASP A 53 1.15 6.42 -9.29
C ASP A 53 1.06 4.90 -9.35
N ASP A 54 -0.04 4.37 -8.83
CA ASP A 54 -0.30 2.93 -8.78
C ASP A 54 -0.21 2.20 -10.15
N ASN A 55 -0.26 2.92 -11.28
CA ASN A 55 -0.17 2.33 -12.62
C ASN A 55 1.26 1.91 -12.99
N THR A 56 2.28 2.61 -12.50
CA THR A 56 3.65 2.42 -12.98
C THR A 56 4.71 2.34 -11.89
N ASP A 57 4.42 2.79 -10.66
CA ASP A 57 5.40 2.84 -9.57
C ASP A 57 5.50 1.57 -8.71
N ASN A 58 4.61 0.60 -8.94
CA ASN A 58 4.55 -0.65 -8.20
C ASN A 58 5.35 -1.77 -8.88
N ARG A 59 6.34 -2.34 -8.17
CA ARG A 59 7.03 -3.59 -8.57
C ARG A 59 6.83 -4.69 -7.54
N PHE A 60 5.91 -5.62 -7.84
CA PHE A 60 5.69 -6.79 -7.01
C PHE A 60 6.82 -7.82 -7.15
N TYR A 61 7.08 -8.57 -6.07
CA TYR A 61 8.08 -9.65 -6.08
C TYR A 61 7.65 -10.82 -6.96
N SER A 62 6.38 -11.21 -6.82
CA SER A 62 5.71 -12.17 -7.69
C SER A 62 5.02 -11.47 -8.85
N GLU A 63 4.83 -12.17 -9.96
CA GLU A 63 4.07 -11.67 -11.11
C GLU A 63 2.57 -11.64 -10.76
N ILE A 64 2.12 -10.52 -10.20
CA ILE A 64 0.72 -10.27 -9.83
C ILE A 64 0.30 -8.88 -10.34
N GLY A 65 -0.99 -8.74 -10.66
CA GLY A 65 -1.59 -7.45 -11.02
C GLY A 65 -1.85 -6.57 -9.80
N ARG A 66 -1.76 -5.24 -9.98
CA ARG A 66 -2.09 -4.25 -8.94
C ARG A 66 -3.61 -4.15 -8.68
N PHE A 67 -4.39 -4.32 -9.74
CA PHE A 67 -5.84 -4.21 -9.76
C PHE A 67 -6.45 -5.52 -10.23
N PRO A 68 -7.54 -6.00 -9.61
CA PRO A 68 -8.28 -7.17 -10.08
C PRO A 68 -9.13 -6.83 -11.31
N GLU A 69 -9.51 -7.87 -12.05
CA GLU A 69 -10.62 -7.77 -13.01
C GLU A 69 -11.95 -7.76 -12.24
N ILE A 70 -12.92 -6.98 -12.74
CA ILE A 70 -14.26 -6.83 -12.13
C ILE A 70 -15.30 -7.35 -13.12
N GLU A 71 -16.19 -8.22 -12.64
CA GLU A 71 -17.41 -8.62 -13.34
C GLU A 71 -18.52 -7.64 -12.99
N GLU A 72 -19.03 -6.90 -13.98
CA GLU A 72 -20.09 -5.90 -13.81
C GLU A 72 -21.48 -6.57 -13.84
N ASP A 73 -21.79 -7.34 -12.81
CA ASP A 73 -23.04 -8.11 -12.68
C ASP A 73 -24.24 -7.27 -12.23
N GLU A 74 -23.98 -6.10 -11.62
CA GLU A 74 -24.99 -5.10 -11.25
C GLU A 74 -24.47 -3.65 -11.37
N PRO A 75 -25.34 -2.63 -11.41
CA PRO A 75 -24.90 -1.23 -11.43
C PRO A 75 -24.11 -0.84 -10.16
N PRO A 76 -23.00 -0.07 -10.27
CA PRO A 76 -22.17 0.26 -9.11
C PRO A 76 -22.87 1.21 -8.14
N LEU A 77 -22.81 0.89 -6.83
CA LEU A 77 -23.27 1.79 -5.77
C LEU A 77 -22.32 2.99 -5.56
N TYR A 78 -21.02 2.76 -5.73
CA TYR A 78 -19.95 3.76 -5.64
C TYR A 78 -18.91 3.49 -6.74
N LEU A 79 -18.23 4.55 -7.20
CA LEU A 79 -17.17 4.43 -8.20
C LEU A 79 -15.80 4.26 -7.53
N LEU A 80 -14.98 3.36 -8.07
CA LEU A 80 -13.55 3.27 -7.76
C LEU A 80 -12.78 4.39 -8.47
N VAL A 81 -11.55 4.66 -8.03
CA VAL A 81 -10.70 5.71 -8.63
C VAL A 81 -10.46 5.50 -10.13
N GLY A 82 -10.37 4.24 -10.57
CA GLY A 82 -10.18 3.89 -11.98
C GLY A 82 -11.44 4.02 -12.85
N ASP A 83 -12.62 4.15 -12.24
CA ASP A 83 -13.90 4.11 -12.96
C ASP A 83 -14.27 5.47 -13.55
N TYR A 84 -13.76 6.58 -13.02
CA TYR A 84 -14.15 7.92 -13.44
C TYR A 84 -14.06 8.15 -14.95
N ARG A 85 -13.05 7.58 -15.62
CA ARG A 85 -12.88 7.66 -17.08
C ARG A 85 -14.06 7.09 -17.89
N ASN A 86 -14.81 6.15 -17.30
CA ASN A 86 -15.94 5.47 -17.94
C ASN A 86 -17.29 6.14 -17.60
N TYR A 87 -17.39 6.77 -16.43
CA TYR A 87 -18.67 7.26 -15.89
C TYR A 87 -18.80 8.79 -15.87
N VAL A 88 -17.70 9.54 -15.98
CA VAL A 88 -17.71 11.00 -15.96
C VAL A 88 -17.14 11.53 -17.27
N GLN A 89 -17.95 12.28 -18.00
CA GLN A 89 -17.49 13.09 -19.14
C GLN A 89 -17.20 14.50 -18.62
N LEU A 90 -15.95 14.95 -18.76
CA LEU A 90 -15.53 16.32 -18.51
C LEU A 90 -15.72 17.18 -19.77
#